data_AF-A0A8H6BVE6-F1
#
_entry.id   AF-A0A8H6BVE6-F1
#
_cell.length_a   1.000
_cell.length_b   1.000
_cell.length_c   1.000
_cell.angle_alpha   90.00
_cell.angle_beta   90.00
_cell.angle_gamma   90.00
#
_symmetry.space_group_name_H-M   'P 1'
#
loop_
_entity.id
_entity.type
_entity.pdbx_description
1 polymer ?
#
loop_
_entity_poly.entity_id
_entity_poly.type
_entity_poly.pdbx_seq_one_letter_code
_entity_poly.pdbx_strand_id
1 'polypeptide(L)'
;MQIGIRELPASFEKLKNLRELSLMRTRLKKVNPVKLPISSLKVLDLCQCDLRLLSPFLISMLEEKNKNAKLLVDATGNWNLNITDVKSALKAIRGLSLHLNKPNSTLSELFQYFSRVDCMFNVIDPYFEEPEAEEVAVSNYDSKDFYEGSLIGLNGEDNDDCHKRRRMQ
;
A
#
# COMPACT_ATOMS: atom_id res chain seq x y z
N MET A 1 -11.34 -23.28 -9.59
CA MET A 1 -12.64 -23.13 -8.88
C MET A 1 -12.60 -21.78 -8.18
N GLN A 2 -13.42 -20.80 -8.56
CA GLN A 2 -13.26 -19.39 -8.16
C GLN A 2 -13.92 -19.12 -6.79
N ILE A 3 -13.28 -19.58 -5.71
CA ILE A 3 -13.73 -19.35 -4.33
C ILE A 3 -12.98 -18.12 -3.81
N GLY A 4 -13.62 -16.96 -3.81
CA GLY A 4 -12.97 -15.74 -3.30
C GLY A 4 -13.95 -14.57 -3.15
N ILE A 5 -13.68 -13.73 -2.16
CA ILE A 5 -14.37 -12.45 -1.97
C ILE A 5 -14.12 -11.60 -3.22
N ARG A 6 -15.20 -11.17 -3.89
CA ARG A 6 -15.14 -10.32 -5.09
C ARG A 6 -15.32 -8.84 -4.78
N GLU A 7 -16.14 -8.54 -3.79
CA GLU A 7 -16.48 -7.19 -3.37
C GLU A 7 -16.34 -7.05 -1.86
N LEU A 8 -15.91 -5.88 -1.42
CA LEU A 8 -15.83 -5.52 -0.01
C LEU A 8 -16.98 -4.58 0.34
N PRO A 9 -17.48 -4.60 1.59
CA PRO A 9 -18.37 -3.55 2.06
C PRO A 9 -17.66 -2.20 1.99
N ALA A 10 -18.43 -1.13 1.80
CA ALA A 10 -17.87 0.23 1.71
C ALA A 10 -17.17 0.69 3.01
N SER A 11 -17.42 0.04 4.15
CA SER A 11 -16.82 0.42 5.43
C SER A 11 -16.75 -0.73 6.44
N PHE A 12 -15.64 -0.77 7.18
CA PHE A 12 -15.41 -1.58 8.37
C PHE A 12 -15.34 -0.74 9.66
N GLU A 13 -15.65 0.57 9.63
CA GLU A 13 -15.52 1.49 10.79
C GLU A 13 -16.35 1.07 12.02
N LYS A 14 -17.40 0.27 11.83
CA LYS A 14 -18.21 -0.28 12.92
C LYS A 14 -17.42 -1.24 13.82
N LEU A 15 -16.33 -1.83 13.31
CA LEU A 15 -15.47 -2.76 14.03
C LEU A 15 -14.42 -2.01 14.86
N LYS A 16 -14.87 -1.29 15.90
CA LYS A 16 -14.04 -0.35 16.69
C LYS A 16 -12.84 -0.95 17.42
N ASN A 17 -12.78 -2.27 17.55
CA ASN A 17 -11.70 -3.00 18.21
C ASN A 17 -10.89 -3.87 17.23
N LEU A 18 -11.13 -3.73 15.93
CA LEU A 18 -10.42 -4.48 14.90
C LEU A 18 -8.95 -4.06 14.89
N ARG A 19 -8.06 -5.02 15.19
CA ARG A 19 -6.61 -4.79 15.20
C ARG A 19 -5.94 -5.30 13.93
N GLU A 20 -6.47 -6.36 13.34
CA GLU A 20 -5.91 -7.01 12.17
C GLU A 20 -7.04 -7.38 11.21
N LEU A 21 -6.86 -7.06 9.94
CA LEU A 21 -7.76 -7.44 8.86
C LEU A 21 -6.94 -8.16 7.80
N SER A 22 -7.20 -9.46 7.61
CA SER A 22 -6.61 -10.23 6.51
C SER A 22 -7.64 -10.45 5.42
N LEU A 23 -7.27 -10.04 4.22
CA LEU A 23 -7.96 -10.31 2.96
C LEU A 23 -7.08 -11.19 2.06
N MET A 24 -6.05 -11.84 2.62
CA MET A 24 -5.08 -12.62 1.87
C MET A 24 -5.76 -13.59 0.90
N ARG A 25 -5.21 -13.70 -0.30
CA ARG A 25 -5.68 -14.59 -1.38
C ARG A 25 -7.11 -14.33 -1.85
N THR A 26 -7.59 -13.10 -1.71
CA THR A 26 -8.85 -12.67 -2.32
C THR A 26 -8.56 -12.01 -3.67
N ARG A 27 -9.14 -12.51 -4.76
CA ARG A 27 -8.99 -11.91 -6.10
C ARG A 27 -9.89 -10.68 -6.23
N LEU A 28 -9.52 -9.60 -5.54
CA LEU A 28 -10.29 -8.36 -5.46
C LEU A 28 -10.22 -7.61 -6.80
N LYS A 29 -11.16 -7.90 -7.70
CA LYS A 29 -11.29 -7.19 -8.99
C LYS A 29 -12.15 -5.94 -8.77
N LYS A 30 -11.61 -4.75 -9.08
CA LYS A 30 -12.27 -3.42 -8.93
C LYS A 30 -12.65 -3.11 -7.47
N VAL A 31 -11.65 -2.75 -6.67
CA VAL A 31 -11.87 -2.33 -5.28
C VAL A 31 -12.38 -0.90 -5.23
N ASN A 32 -13.64 -0.72 -4.87
CA ASN A 32 -14.16 0.58 -4.44
C ASN A 32 -13.43 1.03 -3.16
N PRO A 33 -13.25 2.33 -2.92
CA PRO A 33 -12.65 2.80 -1.68
C PRO A 33 -13.37 2.24 -0.44
N VAL A 34 -12.59 1.70 0.49
CA VAL A 34 -13.09 1.05 1.70
C VAL A 34 -12.66 1.85 2.91
N LYS A 35 -13.62 2.25 3.75
CA LYS A 35 -13.31 2.90 5.02
C LYS A 35 -12.88 1.88 6.06
N LEU A 36 -11.70 2.09 6.66
CA LEU A 36 -11.13 1.20 7.67
C LEU A 36 -11.18 1.85 9.06
N PRO A 37 -11.31 1.05 10.14
CA PRO A 37 -11.25 1.55 11.52
C PRO A 37 -9.80 1.85 11.94
N ILE A 38 -9.20 2.89 11.34
CA ILE A 38 -7.77 3.24 11.49
C ILE A 38 -7.37 3.56 12.95
N SER A 39 -8.32 3.94 13.81
CA SER A 39 -8.06 4.17 15.23
C SER A 39 -7.67 2.89 16.01
N SER A 40 -8.10 1.71 15.54
CA SER A 40 -7.78 0.43 16.17
C SER A 40 -6.92 -0.49 15.30
N LEU A 41 -7.02 -0.37 13.98
CA LEU A 41 -6.37 -1.25 13.01
C LEU A 41 -4.86 -1.02 12.98
N LYS A 42 -4.10 -2.09 13.16
CA LYS A 42 -2.63 -2.09 13.18
C LYS A 42 -2.04 -2.79 11.95
N VAL A 43 -2.70 -3.84 11.47
CA VAL A 43 -2.24 -4.65 10.34
C VAL A 43 -3.37 -4.83 9.34
N LEU A 44 -3.07 -4.57 8.07
CA LEU A 44 -3.89 -4.92 6.93
C LEU A 44 -3.09 -5.88 6.05
N ASP A 45 -3.56 -7.11 5.96
CA ASP A 45 -2.94 -8.15 5.15
C ASP A 45 -3.69 -8.30 3.82
N LEU A 46 -3.01 -7.91 2.75
CA LEU A 46 -3.45 -7.93 1.35
C LEU A 46 -2.57 -8.89 0.53
N CYS A 47 -1.95 -9.88 1.16
CA CYS A 47 -1.06 -10.81 0.47
C CYS A 47 -1.79 -11.53 -0.67
N GLN A 48 -1.16 -11.59 -1.84
CA GLN A 48 -1.66 -12.34 -3.01
C GLN A 48 -3.12 -11.99 -3.40
N CYS A 49 -3.45 -10.70 -3.45
CA CYS A 49 -4.80 -10.24 -3.81
C CYS A 49 -4.96 -9.81 -5.29
N ASP A 50 -3.89 -9.94 -6.09
CA ASP A 50 -3.79 -9.42 -7.47
C ASP A 50 -4.13 -7.92 -7.59
N LEU A 51 -3.67 -7.14 -6.62
CA LEU A 51 -3.93 -5.71 -6.56
C LEU A 51 -3.09 -4.94 -7.58
N ARG A 52 -3.73 -3.95 -8.22
CA ARG A 52 -3.04 -2.90 -9.00
C ARG A 52 -2.85 -1.59 -8.22
N LEU A 53 -3.74 -1.28 -7.28
CA LEU A 53 -3.74 -0.04 -6.50
C LEU A 53 -3.89 -0.36 -5.01
N LEU A 54 -3.15 0.35 -4.15
CA LEU A 54 -3.30 0.33 -2.70
C LEU A 54 -4.22 1.44 -2.20
N SER A 55 -4.29 2.56 -2.92
CA SER A 55 -5.04 3.74 -2.51
C SER A 55 -6.51 3.51 -2.10
N PRO A 56 -7.29 2.56 -2.67
CA PRO A 56 -8.64 2.27 -2.19
C PRO A 56 -8.73 1.84 -0.71
N PHE A 57 -7.67 1.24 -0.18
CA PHE A 57 -7.59 0.79 1.22
C PHE A 57 -7.03 1.84 2.17
N LEU A 58 -6.51 2.94 1.64
CA LEU A 58 -5.78 3.95 2.41
C LEU A 58 -6.57 5.24 2.61
N ILE A 59 -7.78 5.35 2.03
CA ILE A 59 -8.61 6.55 2.11
C ILE A 59 -8.85 7.05 3.53
N SER A 60 -9.02 6.14 4.49
CA SER A 60 -9.22 6.51 5.89
C SER A 60 -7.97 7.11 6.52
N MET A 61 -6.76 6.73 6.10
CA MET A 61 -5.52 7.30 6.63
C MET A 61 -5.29 8.75 6.18
N LEU A 62 -5.93 9.17 5.09
CA LEU A 62 -5.86 10.55 4.58
C LEU A 62 -6.78 11.51 5.34
N GLU A 63 -7.73 10.99 6.13
CA GLU A 63 -8.60 11.82 6.95
C GLU A 63 -7.82 12.46 8.10
N GLU A 64 -8.02 13.76 8.36
CA GLU A 64 -7.26 14.54 9.36
C GLU A 64 -7.26 13.90 10.77
N LYS A 65 -8.39 13.27 11.16
CA LYS A 65 -8.51 12.54 12.43
C LYS A 65 -7.49 11.38 12.58
N ASN A 66 -6.95 10.90 11.46
CA ASN A 66 -6.06 9.73 11.37
C ASN A 66 -4.62 10.10 11.02
N LYS A 67 -4.24 11.38 10.97
CA LYS A 67 -2.89 11.83 10.53
C LYS A 67 -1.70 11.22 11.26
N ASN A 68 -1.90 10.79 12.52
CA ASN A 68 -0.89 10.18 13.37
C ASN A 68 -1.02 8.65 13.49
N ALA A 69 -1.99 8.06 12.80
CA ALA A 69 -2.22 6.63 12.86
C ALA A 69 -1.07 5.85 12.24
N LYS A 70 -0.79 4.68 12.80
CA LYS A 70 0.23 3.76 12.29
C LYS A 70 -0.45 2.52 11.75
N LEU A 71 -0.17 2.18 10.50
CA LEU A 71 -0.72 1.00 9.84
C LEU A 71 0.41 0.29 9.11
N LEU A 72 0.56 -0.99 9.39
CA LEU A 72 1.33 -1.90 8.56
C LEU A 72 0.40 -2.50 7.51
N VAL A 73 0.79 -2.40 6.24
CA VAL A 73 0.12 -3.11 5.14
C VAL A 73 1.07 -4.13 4.56
N ASP A 74 0.67 -5.40 4.58
CA ASP A 74 1.36 -6.44 3.81
C ASP A 74 0.71 -6.57 2.45
N ALA A 75 1.43 -6.21 1.40
CA ALA A 75 0.97 -6.29 0.02
C ALA A 75 1.89 -7.16 -0.84
N THR A 76 2.60 -8.10 -0.22
CA THR A 76 3.38 -9.12 -0.93
C THR A 76 2.47 -9.99 -1.82
N GLY A 77 3.04 -10.65 -2.82
CA GLY A 77 2.30 -11.45 -3.81
C GLY A 77 1.47 -10.65 -4.81
N ASN A 78 1.42 -9.31 -4.72
CA ASN A 78 0.75 -8.45 -5.72
C ASN A 78 1.77 -7.94 -6.76
N TRP A 79 1.94 -8.68 -7.85
CA TRP A 79 2.99 -8.41 -8.85
C TRP A 79 2.71 -7.19 -9.75
N ASN A 80 1.44 -6.81 -9.88
CA ASN A 80 0.97 -5.74 -10.78
C ASN A 80 0.72 -4.40 -10.07
N LEU A 81 1.28 -4.20 -8.87
CA LEU A 81 1.11 -2.96 -8.11
C LEU A 81 1.66 -1.75 -8.88
N ASN A 82 0.87 -0.69 -8.93
CA ASN A 82 1.27 0.58 -9.50
C ASN A 82 2.25 1.30 -8.56
N ILE A 83 3.49 1.44 -9.01
CA ILE A 83 4.56 2.07 -8.22
C ILE A 83 4.28 3.55 -7.93
N THR A 84 3.63 4.26 -8.86
CA THR A 84 3.26 5.67 -8.64
C THR A 84 2.22 5.80 -7.54
N ASP A 85 1.22 4.92 -7.50
CA ASP A 85 0.22 4.85 -6.42
C ASP A 85 0.89 4.62 -5.06
N VAL A 86 1.82 3.65 -5.00
CA VAL A 86 2.61 3.35 -3.79
C VAL A 86 3.45 4.55 -3.36
N LYS A 87 4.18 5.20 -4.30
CA LYS A 87 5.00 6.39 -4.03
C LYS A 87 4.13 7.53 -3.47
N SER A 88 2.96 7.77 -4.06
CA SER A 88 2.03 8.81 -3.62
C SER A 88 1.48 8.52 -2.23
N ALA A 89 1.08 7.28 -1.95
CA ALA A 89 0.59 6.86 -0.64
C ALA A 89 1.66 7.04 0.46
N LEU A 90 2.90 6.63 0.20
CA LEU A 90 4.00 6.78 1.15
C LEU A 90 4.33 8.25 1.44
N LYS A 91 4.24 9.13 0.44
CA LYS A 91 4.44 10.58 0.61
C LYS A 91 3.33 11.22 1.44
N ALA A 92 2.07 10.84 1.17
CA ALA A 92 0.91 11.40 1.85
C ALA A 92 0.78 10.92 3.30
N ILE A 93 1.11 9.66 3.57
CA ILE A 93 0.78 9.00 4.85
C ILE A 93 2.07 8.70 5.63
N ARG A 94 2.39 9.51 6.63
CA ARG A 94 3.63 9.37 7.44
C ARG A 94 3.67 8.10 8.29
N GLY A 95 2.53 7.61 8.77
CA GLY A 95 2.45 6.42 9.61
C GLY A 95 2.27 5.09 8.86
N LEU A 96 2.35 5.10 7.52
CA LEU A 96 2.24 3.90 6.70
C LEU A 96 3.58 3.15 6.67
N SER A 97 3.53 1.86 7.01
CA SER A 97 4.60 0.88 6.78
C SER A 97 4.11 -0.15 5.76
N LEU A 98 4.97 -0.56 4.83
CA LEU A 98 4.61 -1.47 3.74
C LEU A 98 5.54 -2.67 3.69
N HIS A 99 4.98 -3.87 3.59
CA HIS A 99 5.72 -5.03 3.10
C HIS A 99 5.39 -5.26 1.63
N LEU A 100 6.42 -5.34 0.80
CA LEU A 100 6.29 -5.57 -0.64
C LEU A 100 7.10 -6.77 -1.09
N ASN A 101 6.77 -7.24 -2.29
CA ASN A 101 7.54 -8.26 -3.00
C ASN A 101 9.01 -7.88 -3.12
N LYS A 102 9.85 -8.91 -3.25
CA LYS A 102 11.24 -8.71 -3.61
C LYS A 102 11.34 -7.82 -4.86
N PRO A 103 12.19 -6.79 -4.84
CA PRO A 103 12.22 -5.82 -5.92
C PRO A 103 12.53 -6.48 -7.26
N ASN A 104 11.72 -6.15 -8.27
CA ASN A 104 12.24 -5.99 -9.63
C ASN A 104 13.00 -4.64 -9.70
N SER A 105 13.67 -4.35 -10.82
CA SER A 105 14.48 -3.12 -10.95
C SER A 105 13.72 -1.83 -10.62
N THR A 106 12.41 -1.78 -10.85
CA THR A 106 11.55 -0.61 -10.57
C THR A 106 11.20 -0.45 -9.08
N LEU A 107 11.04 -1.55 -8.35
CA LEU A 107 10.76 -1.54 -6.91
C LEU A 107 12.01 -1.18 -6.08
N SER A 108 13.21 -1.44 -6.61
CA SER A 108 14.48 -1.14 -5.92
C SER A 108 14.62 0.32 -5.48
N GLU A 109 14.06 1.26 -6.25
CA GLU A 109 14.07 2.68 -5.90
C GLU A 109 13.28 2.95 -4.60
N LEU A 110 12.13 2.30 -4.41
CA LEU A 110 11.30 2.52 -3.22
C LEU A 110 12.05 2.21 -1.93
N PHE A 111 12.78 1.09 -1.92
CA PHE A 111 13.55 0.64 -0.76
C PHE A 111 14.72 1.56 -0.43
N GLN A 112 15.26 2.28 -1.42
CA GLN A 112 16.32 3.26 -1.20
C GLN A 112 15.78 4.57 -0.62
N TYR A 113 14.60 5.01 -1.08
CA TYR A 113 14.03 6.30 -0.67
C TYR A 113 13.15 6.23 0.58
N PHE A 114 12.54 5.09 0.87
CA PHE A 114 11.58 4.96 1.96
C PHE A 114 11.99 3.85 2.93
N SER A 115 12.51 4.24 4.10
CA SER A 115 12.83 3.32 5.21
C SER A 115 11.61 2.62 5.83
N ARG A 116 10.40 2.99 5.42
CA ARG A 116 9.13 2.41 5.88
C ARG A 116 8.61 1.29 4.97
N VAL A 117 9.39 0.92 3.96
CA VAL A 117 9.08 -0.17 3.04
C VAL A 117 10.08 -1.27 3.28
N ASP A 118 9.60 -2.43 3.70
CA ASP A 118 10.40 -3.63 3.91
C ASP A 118 10.13 -4.65 2.81
N CYS A 119 11.20 -5.32 2.40
CA CYS A 119 11.14 -6.41 1.43
C CYS A 119 10.97 -7.73 2.17
N MET A 120 9.87 -8.43 1.92
CA MET A 120 9.63 -9.74 2.52
C MET A 120 9.77 -10.85 1.48
N PHE A 121 10.47 -11.92 1.86
CA PHE A 121 10.46 -13.17 1.12
C PHE A 121 9.26 -13.98 1.58
N ASN A 122 8.14 -13.85 0.88
CA ASN A 122 7.02 -14.75 1.11
C ASN A 122 7.14 -15.93 0.16
N VAL A 123 7.06 -17.14 0.73
CA VAL A 123 6.89 -18.36 -0.04
C VAL A 123 5.55 -18.21 -0.75
N ILE A 124 5.60 -17.99 -2.07
CA ILE A 124 4.40 -17.97 -2.90
C ILE A 124 3.65 -19.26 -2.60
N ASP A 125 2.41 -19.15 -2.11
CA ASP A 125 1.59 -20.33 -1.88
C ASP A 125 1.51 -21.13 -3.20
N PRO A 126 2.00 -22.38 -3.25
CA PRO A 126 2.07 -23.15 -4.48
C PRO A 126 0.68 -23.52 -5.05
N TYR A 127 -0.38 -23.32 -4.28
CA TYR A 127 -1.77 -23.51 -4.68
C TYR A 127 -2.45 -22.18 -5.06
N PHE A 128 -1.74 -21.06 -5.07
CA PHE A 128 -2.25 -19.80 -5.60
C PHE A 128 -2.11 -19.81 -7.13
N GLU A 129 -3.20 -20.11 -7.84
CA GLU A 129 -3.20 -20.10 -9.31
C GLU A 129 -2.91 -18.68 -9.82
N GLU A 130 -2.05 -18.57 -10.83
CA GLU A 130 -1.75 -17.32 -11.52
C GLU A 130 -3.04 -16.67 -12.04
N PRO A 131 -3.15 -15.32 -11.99
CA PRO A 131 -4.33 -14.64 -12.48
C PRO A 131 -4.53 -14.89 -13.98
N GLU A 132 -5.72 -15.32 -14.37
CA GLU A 132 -6.13 -15.37 -15.78
C GLU A 132 -6.04 -13.97 -16.37
N ALA A 133 -5.31 -13.83 -17.48
CA ALA A 133 -5.10 -12.57 -18.19
C ALA A 133 -6.44 -12.07 -18.81
N GLU A 134 -7.29 -11.47 -17.99
CA GLU A 134 -8.46 -10.74 -18.44
C GLU A 134 -8.09 -9.25 -18.51
N GLU A 135 -8.24 -8.65 -19.70
CA GLU A 135 -8.07 -7.21 -19.86
C GLU A 135 -9.08 -6.46 -18.99
N VAL A 136 -8.59 -5.94 -17.87
CA VAL A 136 -9.39 -5.18 -16.93
C VAL A 136 -9.70 -3.83 -17.55
N ALA A 137 -10.96 -3.65 -17.96
CA ALA A 137 -11.55 -2.33 -18.17
C ALA A 137 -11.38 -1.52 -16.89
N VAL A 138 -10.46 -0.56 -16.95
CA VAL A 138 -10.29 0.50 -15.95
C VAL A 138 -11.67 1.14 -15.80
N SER A 139 -12.37 0.89 -14.69
CA SER A 139 -13.37 1.86 -14.27
C SER A 139 -12.59 3.15 -14.08
N ASN A 140 -12.92 4.20 -14.83
CA ASN A 140 -12.26 5.51 -14.90
C ASN A 140 -11.87 6.09 -13.53
N TYR A 141 -10.86 5.52 -12.90
CA TYR A 141 -10.26 5.96 -11.66
C TYR A 141 -8.94 6.57 -12.08
N ASP A 142 -9.00 7.86 -12.38
CA ASP A 142 -7.79 8.61 -12.65
C ASP A 142 -7.05 8.75 -11.30
N SER A 143 -5.81 8.26 -11.24
CA SER A 143 -4.96 8.40 -10.06
C SER A 143 -4.80 9.88 -9.62
N LYS A 144 -5.18 10.83 -10.49
CA LYS A 144 -5.24 12.27 -10.21
C LYS A 144 -6.33 12.68 -9.23
N ASP A 145 -7.39 11.89 -9.06
CA ASP A 145 -8.47 12.19 -8.10
C ASP A 145 -8.02 12.02 -6.63
N PHE A 146 -6.82 11.49 -6.41
CA PHE A 146 -6.19 11.42 -5.09
C PHE A 146 -5.46 12.71 -4.69
N TYR A 147 -5.35 13.72 -5.57
CA TYR A 147 -4.56 14.91 -5.28
C TYR A 147 -5.08 16.19 -5.98
N GLU A 148 -6.16 16.75 -5.46
CA GLU A 148 -6.51 18.19 -5.64
C GLU A 148 -6.30 18.99 -4.33
N GLY A 149 -5.41 18.50 -3.47
CA GLY A 149 -4.99 19.18 -2.23
C GLY A 149 -3.66 19.89 -2.38
N SER A 150 -3.69 21.09 -2.99
CA SER A 150 -2.74 22.19 -2.82
C SER A 150 -1.23 21.85 -2.83
N LEU A 151 -0.56 22.24 -3.92
CA LEU A 151 0.88 22.55 -3.97
C LEU A 151 1.18 23.69 -2.98
N ILE A 152 1.32 23.38 -1.70
CA ILE A 152 1.88 24.31 -0.72
C ILE A 152 3.40 24.17 -0.78
N GLY A 153 4.02 25.11 -1.50
CA GLY A 153 5.37 25.60 -1.25
C GLY A 153 6.49 24.56 -1.36
N LEU A 154 6.92 24.27 -2.59
CA LEU A 154 8.32 23.98 -2.84
C LEU A 154 9.12 25.19 -2.36
N ASN A 155 9.86 25.04 -1.26
CA ASN A 155 11.14 25.70 -0.95
C ASN A 155 11.62 25.20 0.41
N GLY A 156 12.61 24.32 0.38
CA GLY A 156 13.26 23.73 1.54
C GLY A 156 14.36 22.80 1.03
N GLU A 157 15.46 23.40 0.59
CA GLU A 157 16.70 22.70 0.33
C GLU A 157 17.22 22.10 1.64
N ASP A 158 16.98 20.81 1.86
CA ASP A 158 17.74 20.07 2.88
C ASP A 158 18.99 19.50 2.20
N ASN A 159 19.99 20.39 2.07
CA ASN A 159 21.39 19.99 2.09
C ASN A 159 21.65 19.35 3.45
N ASP A 160 21.90 18.04 3.52
CA ASP A 160 22.57 17.47 4.68
C ASP A 160 23.76 16.61 4.25
N ASP A 161 24.91 17.25 4.41
CA ASP A 161 26.26 16.73 4.37
C ASP A 161 26.43 15.66 5.45
N CYS A 162 26.75 14.42 5.06
CA CYS A 162 27.34 13.48 6.00
C CYS A 162 28.58 12.80 5.43
N HIS A 163 29.60 13.61 5.17
CA HIS A 163 30.97 13.15 5.25
C HIS A 163 31.35 12.82 6.71
N LYS A 164 31.32 11.54 7.13
CA LYS A 164 32.23 11.05 8.18
C LYS A 164 32.85 9.69 7.86
N ARG A 165 34.12 9.81 7.47
CA ARG A 165 35.22 8.84 7.42
C ARG A 165 35.18 7.85 8.60
N ARG A 166 35.43 6.57 8.30
CA ARG A 166 36.17 5.66 9.20
C ARG A 166 37.32 5.03 8.43
N ARG A 167 38.54 5.46 8.76
CA ARG A 167 39.79 4.80 8.40
C ARG A 167 39.88 3.50 9.21
N MET A 168 40.24 2.41 8.56
CA MET A 168 40.73 1.20 9.23
C MET A 168 42.19 1.42 9.64
N GLN A 169 42.51 1.09 10.89
CA GLN A 169 43.85 0.71 11.33
C GLN A 169 43.94 -0.81 11.28
#